data_AF-A0A060X729-F1
#
_entry.id   AF-A0A060X729-F1
#
_cell.length_a   1.000
_cell.length_b   1.000
_cell.length_c   1.000
_cell.angle_alpha   90.00
_cell.angle_beta   90.00
_cell.angle_gamma   90.00
#
_symmetry.space_group_name_H-M   'P 1'
#
loop_
_entity.id
_entity.type
_entity.pdbx_description
1 polymer ?
#
loop_
_entity_poly.entity_id
_entity_poly.type
_entity_poly.pdbx_seq_one_letter_code
_entity_poly.pdbx_strand_id
1 'polypeptide(L)'
;MASKPVWEQIGAGFVQHYYQQFDSDRTKLADLYTDASCLTWEGVGFQGHKAIMEKITSLPFQSIQHSITAQDHQPTPDSCVMSMVMGQLKVGHFKCSGHTLSDLLV
;
A
#
# COMPACT_ATOMS: atom_id res chain seq x y z
N MET A 1 -21.00 16.91 14.50
CA MET A 1 -20.08 15.80 14.20
C MET A 1 -18.82 16.42 13.66
N ALA A 2 -17.68 16.33 14.35
CA ALA A 2 -16.44 16.89 13.83
C ALA A 2 -16.08 16.15 12.53
N SER A 3 -15.89 16.88 11.44
CA SER A 3 -15.35 16.30 10.21
C SER A 3 -13.95 15.76 10.50
N LYS A 4 -13.64 14.58 9.96
CA LYS A 4 -12.29 14.02 10.04
C LYS A 4 -11.28 15.03 9.50
N PRO A 5 -10.09 15.14 10.09
CA PRO A 5 -9.08 16.08 9.60
C PRO A 5 -8.68 15.76 8.15
N VAL A 6 -8.19 16.76 7.43
CA VAL A 6 -7.92 16.68 5.99
C VAL A 6 -6.90 15.57 5.65
N TRP A 7 -5.86 15.39 6.46
CA TRP A 7 -4.85 14.34 6.23
C TRP A 7 -5.43 12.93 6.40
N GLU A 8 -6.39 12.74 7.31
CA GLU A 8 -7.05 11.45 7.49
C GLU A 8 -7.95 11.12 6.28
N GLN A 9 -8.61 12.13 5.71
CA GLN A 9 -9.41 11.95 4.49
C GLN A 9 -8.53 11.62 3.28
N ILE A 10 -7.40 12.31 3.12
CA ILE A 10 -6.43 12.07 2.04
C ILE A 10 -5.80 10.68 2.20
N GLY A 11 -5.29 10.37 3.39
CA GLY A 11 -4.65 9.09 3.69
C GLY A 11 -5.59 7.90 3.50
N ALA A 12 -6.81 7.98 4.04
CA ALA A 12 -7.78 6.90 3.87
C ALA A 12 -8.19 6.70 2.40
N GLY A 13 -8.38 7.80 1.67
CA GLY A 13 -8.67 7.75 0.23
C GLY A 13 -7.52 7.15 -0.57
N PHE A 14 -6.28 7.51 -0.24
CA PHE A 14 -5.09 6.93 -0.85
C PHE A 14 -4.98 5.43 -0.58
N VAL A 15 -5.10 5.01 0.69
CA VAL A 15 -5.02 3.58 1.08
C VAL A 15 -6.07 2.76 0.35
N GLN A 16 -7.31 3.24 0.30
CA GLN A 16 -8.38 2.57 -0.43
C GLN A 16 -8.03 2.43 -1.92
N HIS A 17 -7.56 3.50 -2.55
CA HIS A 17 -7.19 3.48 -3.97
C HIS A 17 -6.01 2.53 -4.23
N TYR A 18 -4.95 2.61 -3.42
CA TYR A 18 -3.75 1.79 -3.55
C TYR A 18 -4.08 0.30 -3.50
N TYR A 19 -4.76 -0.17 -2.45
CA TYR A 19 -5.07 -1.60 -2.32
C TYR A 19 -6.12 -2.08 -3.32
N GLN A 20 -7.08 -1.23 -3.72
CA GLN A 20 -8.02 -1.57 -4.79
C GLN A 20 -7.30 -1.83 -6.11
N GLN A 21 -6.33 -0.99 -6.47
CA GLN A 21 -5.51 -1.18 -7.66
C GLN A 21 -4.59 -2.40 -7.50
N PHE A 22 -4.02 -2.62 -6.32
CA PHE A 22 -3.18 -3.79 -6.05
C PHE A 22 -3.94 -5.11 -6.25
N ASP A 23 -5.20 -5.17 -5.82
CA ASP A 23 -6.06 -6.36 -5.93
C ASP A 23 -6.58 -6.57 -7.36
N SER A 24 -6.86 -5.48 -8.09
CA SER A 24 -7.48 -5.53 -9.41
C SER A 24 -6.47 -5.58 -10.56
N ASP A 25 -5.55 -4.63 -10.60
CA ASP A 25 -4.56 -4.47 -11.67
C ASP A 25 -3.32 -3.74 -11.13
N ARG A 26 -2.32 -4.53 -10.70
CA ARG A 26 -1.07 -4.03 -10.12
C ARG A 26 -0.27 -3.15 -11.07
N THR A 27 -0.49 -3.22 -12.37
CA THR A 27 0.24 -2.38 -13.34
C THR A 27 -0.09 -0.90 -13.15
N LYS A 28 -1.29 -0.59 -12.65
CA LYS A 28 -1.75 0.77 -12.35
C LYS A 28 -1.10 1.40 -11.12
N LEU A 29 -0.39 0.61 -10.31
CA LEU A 29 0.39 1.15 -9.20
C LEU A 29 1.60 1.96 -9.69
N ALA A 30 1.98 1.82 -10.96
CA ALA A 30 3.02 2.63 -11.61
C ALA A 30 2.78 4.13 -11.41
N ASP A 31 1.52 4.58 -11.55
CA ASP A 31 1.14 5.99 -11.44
C ASP A 31 1.29 6.57 -10.02
N LEU A 32 1.43 5.70 -9.01
CA LEU A 32 1.58 6.09 -7.61
C LEU A 32 3.06 6.20 -7.18
N TYR A 33 3.99 5.74 -8.03
CA TYR A 33 5.42 5.78 -7.75
C TYR A 33 6.16 6.73 -8.70
N THR A 34 7.21 7.34 -8.19
CA THR A 34 8.10 8.24 -8.94
C THR A 34 9.51 7.67 -9.02
N ASP A 35 10.39 8.29 -9.80
CA ASP A 35 11.80 7.88 -9.87
C ASP A 35 12.56 8.06 -8.53
N ALA A 36 12.04 8.89 -7.62
CA ALA A 36 12.58 9.08 -6.28
C ALA A 36 11.95 8.17 -5.22
N SER A 37 10.93 7.39 -5.57
CA SER A 37 10.22 6.52 -4.63
C SER A 37 11.08 5.33 -4.19
N CYS A 38 10.82 4.85 -2.97
CA CYS A 38 11.48 3.69 -2.38
C CYS A 38 10.43 2.72 -1.85
N LEU A 39 10.61 1.43 -2.13
CA LEU A 39 9.83 0.33 -1.56
C LEU A 39 10.76 -0.60 -0.80
N THR A 40 10.39 -1.00 0.41
CA THR A 40 11.07 -2.10 1.11
C THR A 40 10.12 -3.26 1.24
N TRP A 41 10.49 -4.43 0.70
CA TRP A 41 9.67 -5.63 0.73
C TRP A 41 10.48 -6.79 1.35
N GLU A 42 10.00 -7.36 2.45
CA GLU A 42 10.65 -8.49 3.16
C GLU A 42 12.14 -8.23 3.47
N GLY A 43 12.47 -6.98 3.87
CA GLY A 43 13.84 -6.57 4.19
C GLY A 43 14.71 -6.18 2.98
N VAL A 44 14.20 -6.27 1.76
CA VAL A 44 14.91 -5.87 0.54
C VAL A 44 14.39 -4.52 0.04
N GLY A 45 15.29 -3.56 -0.16
CA GLY A 45 14.98 -2.23 -0.69
C GLY A 45 15.01 -2.18 -2.22
N PHE A 46 14.06 -1.46 -2.81
CA PHE A 46 13.90 -1.20 -4.24
C PHE A 46 13.72 0.31 -4.42
N GLN A 47 14.59 0.93 -5.23
CA GLN A 47 14.56 2.37 -5.47
C GLN A 47 14.20 2.67 -6.93
N GLY A 48 13.31 3.65 -7.11
CA GLY A 48 12.86 4.14 -8.39
C GLY A 48 11.70 3.33 -8.98
N HIS A 49 10.87 4.03 -9.75
CA HIS A 49 9.66 3.49 -10.38
C HIS A 49 9.90 2.12 -11.03
N LYS A 50 10.93 1.98 -11.86
CA LYS A 50 11.20 0.75 -12.62
C LYS A 50 11.44 -0.47 -11.70
N ALA A 51 12.30 -0.33 -10.70
CA ALA A 51 12.64 -1.43 -9.79
C ALA A 51 11.45 -1.83 -8.91
N ILE A 52 10.66 -0.84 -8.48
CA ILE A 52 9.43 -1.05 -7.70
C ILE A 52 8.41 -1.84 -8.53
N MET A 53 8.16 -1.42 -9.77
CA MET A 53 7.20 -2.09 -10.65
C MET A 53 7.65 -3.49 -11.03
N GLU A 54 8.93 -3.70 -11.35
CA GLU A 54 9.48 -5.04 -11.59
C GLU A 54 9.24 -5.95 -10.38
N LYS A 55 9.45 -5.45 -9.15
CA LYS A 55 9.20 -6.21 -7.94
C LYS A 55 7.71 -6.54 -7.78
N ILE A 56 6.82 -5.55 -7.88
CA ILE A 56 5.37 -5.73 -7.72
C ILE A 56 4.81 -6.74 -8.75
N THR A 57 5.26 -6.67 -10.00
CA THR A 57 4.84 -7.58 -11.07
C THR A 57 5.44 -8.98 -10.93
N SER A 58 6.64 -9.10 -10.33
CA SER A 58 7.30 -10.41 -10.08
C SER A 58 6.62 -11.26 -9.01
N LEU A 59 5.72 -10.69 -8.20
CA LEU A 59 5.08 -11.40 -7.10
C LEU A 59 4.21 -12.55 -7.63
N PRO A 60 4.37 -13.79 -7.14
CA PRO A 60 3.74 -15.00 -7.69
C PRO A 60 2.24 -15.14 -7.34
N PHE A 61 1.54 -14.03 -7.15
CA PHE A 61 0.14 -14.00 -6.73
C PHE A 61 -0.78 -13.78 -7.93
N GLN A 62 -1.52 -14.80 -8.34
CA GLN A 62 -2.54 -14.68 -9.40
C GLN A 62 -3.77 -13.88 -8.97
N SER A 63 -4.19 -14.03 -7.72
CA SER A 63 -5.30 -13.27 -7.12
C SER A 63 -4.95 -12.99 -5.67
N ILE A 64 -5.06 -11.73 -5.29
CA ILE A 64 -4.74 -11.21 -3.96
C ILE A 64 -5.91 -10.34 -3.51
N GLN A 65 -6.23 -10.39 -2.23
CA GLN A 65 -7.24 -9.55 -1.63
C GLN A 65 -6.73 -9.01 -0.30
N HIS A 66 -6.67 -7.69 -0.19
CA HIS A 66 -6.27 -6.99 1.02
C HIS A 66 -7.51 -6.63 1.85
N SER A 67 -7.50 -7.01 3.13
CA SER A 67 -8.52 -6.61 4.10
C SER A 67 -7.87 -5.74 5.16
N ILE A 68 -8.14 -4.44 5.10
CA ILE A 68 -7.57 -3.46 6.05
C ILE A 68 -8.30 -3.59 7.39
N THR A 69 -7.56 -3.84 8.48
CA THR A 69 -8.11 -3.95 9.84
C THR A 69 -7.95 -2.66 10.62
N ALA A 70 -6.84 -1.95 10.42
CA ALA A 70 -6.57 -0.66 11.02
C ALA A 70 -5.74 0.20 10.06
N GLN A 71 -5.97 1.50 10.09
CA GLN A 71 -5.15 2.48 9.36
C GLN A 71 -5.05 3.74 10.21
N ASP A 72 -3.85 4.30 10.29
CA ASP A 72 -3.53 5.51 11.02
C ASP A 72 -2.81 6.48 10.08
N HIS A 73 -3.22 7.74 10.11
CA HIS A 73 -2.69 8.77 9.21
C HIS A 73 -2.18 9.96 10.01
N GLN A 74 -0.94 10.38 9.77
CA GLN A 74 -0.29 11.49 10.45
C GLN A 74 0.23 12.51 9.44
N PRO A 75 0.00 13.82 9.65
CA PRO A 75 0.63 14.84 8.83
C PRO A 75 2.13 14.93 9.19
N THR A 76 2.97 15.12 8.18
CA THR A 76 4.40 15.37 8.38
C THR A 76 4.72 16.86 8.27
N PRO A 77 5.85 17.33 8.82
CA PRO A 77 6.28 18.74 8.70
C PRO A 77 6.43 19.21 7.24
N ASP A 78 6.77 18.30 6.33
CA ASP A 78 6.97 18.56 4.90
C ASP A 78 5.66 18.60 4.09
N SER A 79 4.51 18.73 4.75
CA SER A 79 3.17 18.71 4.13
C SER A 79 2.85 17.38 3.42
N CYS A 80 3.45 16.28 3.85
CA CYS A 80 3.09 14.93 3.42
C CYS A 80 2.14 14.28 4.43
N VAL A 81 1.60 13.12 4.06
CA VAL A 81 0.75 12.30 4.93
C VAL A 81 1.37 10.92 5.07
N MET A 82 1.86 10.63 6.27
CA MET A 82 2.37 9.31 6.60
C MET A 82 1.19 8.40 6.95
N SER A 83 1.05 7.29 6.22
CA SER A 83 -0.02 6.30 6.46
C SER A 83 0.58 4.98 6.92
N MET A 84 0.10 4.51 8.08
CA MET A 84 0.41 3.19 8.59
C MET A 84 -0.82 2.31 8.46
N VAL A 85 -0.69 1.21 7.72
CA VAL A 85 -1.81 0.32 7.45
C VAL A 85 -1.50 -1.06 8.03
N MET A 86 -2.47 -1.63 8.72
CA MET A 86 -2.45 -3.02 9.16
C MET A 86 -3.65 -3.75 8.57
N GLY A 87 -3.42 -4.96 8.08
CA GLY A 87 -4.46 -5.76 7.48
C GLY A 87 -4.09 -7.22 7.34
N GLN A 88 -5.02 -7.95 6.75
CA GLN A 88 -4.86 -9.35 6.40
C GLN A 88 -4.80 -9.47 4.88
N LEU A 89 -3.91 -10.34 4.41
CA LEU A 89 -3.81 -10.71 3.02
C LEU A 89 -4.44 -12.07 2.76
N LYS A 90 -5.21 -12.18 1.67
CA LYS A 90 -5.65 -13.48 1.13
C LYS A 90 -5.08 -13.68 -0.27
N VAL A 91 -4.41 -14.82 -0.49
CA VAL A 91 -3.86 -15.20 -1.79
C VAL A 91 -4.58 -16.45 -2.31
N GLY A 92 -5.29 -16.33 -3.44
CA GLY A 92 -5.96 -17.45 -4.11
C GLY A 92 -7.10 -18.14 -3.32
N HIS A 93 -7.34 -19.42 -3.64
CA HIS A 93 -8.39 -20.27 -3.03
C HIS A 93 -7.97 -20.95 -1.71
N PHE A 94 -6.72 -20.81 -1.27
CA PHE A 94 -6.25 -21.38 -0.01
C PHE A 94 -6.52 -20.41 1.14
N LYS A 95 -7.21 -20.91 2.17
CA LYS A 95 -7.67 -20.13 3.32
C LYS A 95 -6.51 -19.93 4.30
N CYS A 96 -6.22 -18.66 4.58
CA CYS A 96 -5.49 -18.12 5.72
C CYS A 96 -4.05 -18.64 5.96
N SER A 97 -3.08 -17.80 5.63
CA SER A 97 -1.95 -17.56 6.54
C SER A 97 -1.99 -16.08 6.89
N GLY A 98 -2.17 -15.75 8.17
CA GLY A 98 -2.26 -14.38 8.65
C GLY A 98 -0.92 -13.68 8.48
N HIS A 99 -0.72 -13.04 7.33
CA HIS A 99 0.38 -12.10 7.13
C HIS A 99 -0.17 -10.73 7.47
N THR A 100 0.28 -10.17 8.60
CA THR A 100 0.13 -8.76 8.90
C THR A 100 1.05 -8.02 7.95
N LEU A 101 0.52 -7.52 6.84
CA LEU A 101 1.23 -6.53 6.05
C LEU A 101 1.13 -5.20 6.80
N SER A 102 2.26 -4.75 7.32
CA SER A 102 2.44 -3.37 7.76
C SER A 102 3.10 -2.60 6.63
N ASP A 103 2.31 -2.06 5.71
CA ASP A 103 2.85 -1.15 4.70
C ASP A 103 2.92 0.25 5.31
N LEU A 104 4.13 0.79 5.38
CA LEU A 104 4.34 2.20 5.63
C LEU A 104 4.38 2.90 4.28
N LEU A 105 3.38 3.74 4.02
CA LEU A 105 3.34 4.55 2.82
C LEU A 105 3.61 6.00 3.23
N VAL A 106 4.76 6.50 2.77
CA VAL A 106 5.25 7.88 2.98
C VAL A 106 4.95 8.70 1.74
#